data_AF-A0A3E1B4P6-F1
#
_entry.id   AF-A0A3E1B4P6-F1
#
_cell.length_a   1.000
_cell.length_b   1.000
_cell.length_c   1.000
_cell.angle_alpha   90.00
_cell.angle_beta   90.00
_cell.angle_gamma   90.00
#
_symmetry.space_group_name_H-M   'P 1'
#
loop_
_entity.id
_entity.type
_entity.pdbx_description
1 polymer ?
#
loop_
_entity_poly.entity_id
_entity_poly.type
_entity_poly.pdbx_seq_one_letter_code
_entity_poly.pdbx_strand_id
1 'polypeptide(L)' 'MPKILNSRQIIVSSDRLHDCEDYLENEFHQIIDHALGVGWSLDEVAVALNRLVAEEIAIPARAITLH' A
#
# COMPACT_ATOMS: atom_id res chain seq x y z
N MET A 1 -7.87 17.41 -8.94
CA MET A 1 -6.80 17.28 -9.95
C MET A 1 -6.11 15.94 -9.74
N PRO A 2 -6.15 14.99 -10.68
CA PRO A 2 -5.46 13.72 -10.51
C PRO A 2 -3.94 13.90 -10.68
N LYS A 3 -3.15 13.45 -9.70
CA LYS A 3 -1.69 13.35 -9.82
C LYS A 3 -1.37 12.14 -10.69
N ILE A 4 -0.67 12.37 -11.81
CA ILE A 4 -0.23 11.31 -12.72
C ILE A 4 1.17 10.86 -12.27
N LEU A 5 1.26 9.62 -11.78
CA LEU A 5 2.51 8.87 -11.64
C LEU A 5 2.63 7.94 -12.87
N ASN A 6 3.79 7.96 -13.52
CA ASN A 6 3.99 7.42 -14.85
C ASN A 6 3.91 5.87 -14.90
N SER A 7 3.20 5.36 -15.91
CA SER A 7 3.17 3.98 -16.46
C SER A 7 2.43 2.84 -15.74
N ARG A 8 1.33 3.14 -15.05
CA ARG A 8 0.07 2.37 -15.02
C ARG A 8 -0.96 3.33 -14.44
N GLN A 9 -1.80 3.92 -15.28
CA GLN A 9 -2.83 4.85 -14.81
C GLN A 9 -3.92 4.03 -14.10
N ILE A 10 -3.68 3.65 -12.85
CA ILE A 10 -4.71 3.07 -12.00
C ILE A 10 -5.64 4.21 -11.63
N ILE A 11 -6.75 4.33 -12.36
CA ILE A 11 -7.83 5.24 -12.01
C ILE A 11 -8.63 4.56 -10.90
N VAL A 12 -8.17 4.69 -9.65
CA VAL A 12 -8.99 4.32 -8.49
C VAL A 12 -9.92 5.49 -8.25
N SER A 13 -11.24 5.25 -8.34
CA SER A 13 -12.24 6.23 -7.89
C SER A 13 -12.08 6.48 -6.39
N SER A 14 -12.39 7.68 -5.91
CA SER A 14 -12.31 8.02 -4.48
C SER A 14 -13.04 7.01 -3.59
N ASP A 15 -14.24 6.57 -4.01
CA ASP A 15 -15.05 5.62 -3.24
C ASP A 15 -14.36 4.25 -3.12
N ARG A 16 -13.89 3.69 -4.25
CA ARG A 16 -13.12 2.43 -4.24
C ARG A 16 -11.81 2.52 -3.46
N LEU A 17 -11.20 3.71 -3.38
CA LEU A 17 -10.00 3.91 -2.57
C LEU A 17 -10.37 3.86 -1.09
N HIS A 18 -11.42 4.57 -0.70
CA HIS A 18 -11.93 4.57 0.67
C HIS A 18 -12.35 3.17 1.13
N ASP A 19 -13.11 2.43 0.32
CA ASP A 19 -13.49 1.05 0.62
C ASP A 19 -12.26 0.14 0.78
N CYS A 20 -11.22 0.38 -0.02
CA CYS A 20 -9.96 -0.37 0.08
C CYS A 20 -9.17 0.00 1.34
N GLU A 21 -9.18 1.25 1.77
CA GLU A 21 -8.56 1.71 3.01
C GLU A 21 -9.27 1.10 4.22
N ASP A 22 -10.60 1.19 4.27
CA ASP A 22 -11.43 0.62 5.33
C ASP A 22 -11.24 -0.90 5.44
N TYR A 23 -11.16 -1.60 4.29
CA TYR A 23 -10.91 -3.03 4.27
C TYR A 23 -9.51 -3.42 4.80
N LEU A 24 -8.49 -2.59 4.59
CA LEU A 24 -7.10 -2.88 4.95
C LEU A 24 -6.68 -2.31 6.32
N GLU A 25 -7.47 -1.42 6.91
CA GLU A 25 -7.10 -0.64 8.09
C GLU A 25 -6.68 -1.54 9.27
N ASN A 26 -7.45 -2.60 9.54
CA ASN A 26 -7.20 -3.48 10.67
C ASN A 26 -5.93 -4.33 10.48
N GLU A 27 -5.74 -4.93 9.30
CA GLU A 27 -4.52 -5.65 8.95
C GLU A 27 -3.29 -4.74 8.97
N PHE A 28 -3.44 -3.50 8.50
CA PHE A 28 -2.38 -2.51 8.54
C PHE A 28 -1.96 -2.20 9.99
N HIS A 29 -2.91 -1.93 10.89
CA HIS A 29 -2.60 -1.68 12.30
C HIS A 29 -1.90 -2.87 12.96
N GLN A 30 -2.30 -4.12 12.64
CA GLN A 30 -1.62 -5.30 13.17
C GLN A 30 -0.16 -5.41 12.73
N ILE A 31 0.15 -5.04 11.48
CA ILE A 31 1.53 -5.02 10.97
C ILE A 31 2.35 -3.96 11.72
N ILE A 32 1.79 -2.77 11.91
CA ILE A 32 2.45 -1.69 12.66
C ILE A 32 2.69 -2.13 14.10
N ASP A 33 1.66 -2.58 14.81
CA ASP A 33 1.74 -2.99 16.21
C ASP A 33 2.77 -4.10 16.43
N HIS A 34 2.83 -5.08 15.50
CA HIS A 34 3.82 -6.14 15.57
C HIS A 34 5.25 -5.60 15.43
N ALA A 35 5.49 -4.71 14.45
CA ALA A 35 6.81 -4.14 14.20
C ALA A 35 7.27 -3.24 15.36
N LEU A 36 6.37 -2.45 15.93
CA LEU A 36 6.64 -1.64 17.12
C LEU A 36 6.91 -2.55 18.33
N GLY A 37 6.15 -3.63 18.49
CA GLY A 37 6.30 -4.60 19.58
C GLY A 37 7.66 -5.30 19.62
N VAL A 38 8.33 -5.43 18.47
CA VAL A 38 9.70 -5.98 18.38
C VAL A 38 10.80 -4.92 18.43
N GLY A 39 10.44 -3.63 18.56
CA GLY A 39 11.37 -2.54 18.85
C GLY A 39 11.75 -1.64 17.66
N TRP A 40 11.09 -1.78 16.50
CA TRP A 40 11.28 -0.83 15.40
C TRP A 40 10.60 0.51 15.67
N SER A 41 11.15 1.59 15.14
CA SER A 41 10.45 2.87 15.12
C SER A 41 9.40 2.92 14.01
N LEU A 42 8.36 3.75 14.19
CA LEU A 42 7.32 3.93 13.17
C LEU A 42 7.91 4.43 11.84
N ASP A 43 8.91 5.31 11.88
CA ASP A 43 9.59 5.82 10.69
C ASP A 43 10.29 4.70 9.90
N GLU A 44 11.00 3.80 10.59
CA GLU A 44 11.64 2.64 9.95
C GLU A 44 10.61 1.72 9.30
N VAL A 45 9.50 1.47 9.99
CA VAL A 45 8.40 0.64 9.49
C VAL A 45 7.76 1.28 8.25
N ALA A 46 7.50 2.59 8.27
CA ALA A 46 6.94 3.31 7.13
C ALA A 46 7.86 3.28 5.91
N VAL A 47 9.18 3.44 6.09
CA VAL A 47 10.16 3.35 5.00
C VAL A 47 10.22 1.91 4.44
N ALA A 48 10.24 0.91 5.31
CA ALA A 48 10.27 -0.50 4.91
C ALA A 48 9.01 -0.91 4.12
N LEU A 49 7.82 -0.56 4.61
CA LEU A 49 6.55 -0.87 3.94
C LEU A 49 6.45 -0.22 2.56
N ASN A 50 6.84 1.06 2.44
CA ASN A 50 6.87 1.74 1.14
C ASN A 50 7.78 1.02 0.13
N ARG A 51 8.95 0.54 0.59
CA ARG A 51 9.86 -0.23 -0.24
C ARG A 51 9.25 -1.57 -0.67
N LEU A 52 8.67 -2.32 0.26
CA LEU A 52 8.03 -3.61 -0.03
C LEU A 52 6.86 -3.45 -1.02
N VAL A 53 6.03 -2.41 -0.87
CA VAL A 53 4.95 -2.11 -1.82
C VAL A 53 5.51 -1.80 -3.22
N ALA A 54 6.58 -1.01 -3.30
CA ALA A 54 7.21 -0.72 -4.58
C ALA A 54 7.76 -1.99 -5.27
N GLU A 55 8.35 -2.89 -4.50
CA GLU A 55 8.83 -4.19 -4.97
C GLU A 55 7.65 -5.06 -5.47
N GLU A 56 6.54 -5.11 -4.74
CA GLU A 56 5.33 -5.86 -5.13
C GLU A 56 4.67 -5.32 -6.41
N ILE A 57 4.59 -4.00 -6.58
CA ILE A 57 4.05 -3.36 -7.80
C ILE A 57 4.94 -3.65 -9.02
N ALA A 58 6.25 -3.75 -8.80
CA ALA A 58 7.20 -4.05 -9.86
C ALA A 58 7.09 -5.50 -10.37
N ILE A 59 6.41 -6.41 -9.65
CA ILE A 59 6.20 -7.80 -10.08
C ILE A 59 5.13 -7.84 -11.20
N PRO A 60 5.50 -8.17 -12.45
CA PRO A 60 4.56 -8.11 -13.58
C PRO A 60 3.38 -9.09 -13.45
N ALA A 61 3.58 -10.22 -12.78
CA ALA A 61 2.57 -11.27 -12.60
C ALA A 61 1.50 -10.94 -11.55
N ARG A 62 1.77 -10.00 -10.63
CA ARG A 62 0.81 -9.54 -9.60
C ARG A 62 0.01 -8.32 -10.00
N ALA A 63 0.35 -7.75 -11.16
CA ALA A 63 -0.44 -6.73 -11.82
C ALA A 63 -1.70 -7.35 -12.43
N ILE A 64 -2.63 -7.78 -11.58
CA ILE A 64 -3.95 -8.18 -12.05
C ILE A 64 -4.55 -6.95 -12.72
N THR A 65 -4.67 -7.05 -14.04
CA THR A 65 -5.45 -6.17 -14.89
C THR A 65 -6.87 -6.12 -14.36
N LEU A 66 -7.23 -5.01 -13.71
CA LEU A 66 -8.60 -4.55 -13.64
C LEU A 66 -9.09 -4.40 -15.09
N HIS A 67 -9.79 -5.41 -15.59
CA HIS A 67 -10.70 -5.27 -16.73
C HIS A 67 -12.04 -4.74 -16.23
#